data_AF-A0A6I5X3K1-F1
#
_entry.id   AF-A0A6I5X3K1-F1
#
_cell.length_a   1.000
_cell.length_b   1.000
_cell.length_c   1.000
_cell.angle_alpha   90.00
_cell.angle_beta   90.00
_cell.angle_gamma   90.00
#
_symmetry.space_group_name_H-M   'P 1'
#
loop_
_entity.id
_entity.type
_entity.pdbx_description
1 polymer ?
#
loop_
_entity_poly.entity_id
_entity_poly.type
_entity_poly.pdbx_seq_one_letter_code
_entity_poly.pdbx_strand_id
1 'polypeptide(L)'
;MDAFALVPTYVAVKHSAMTKDVPFVPGAWQDWAGRLLVGTEGIGWAPSLGIGVLLGSVLVTCVVLTIRDRRTITWVGLLVLVALSLRWHVTSIVWHGFDSPDGNFFREAFVLVAMQVILLWQLLPALTARGWKRSGVTALIVAIGYAAVVAVTRGSHVVTARTALVSLVLAAVAVVLITALARGRRIGVVAVAALVVLVAGEVVVNHVAIIHRRETRFAGQMVNLDGLSAKADVVARVRAAGAGGARVGVTTRTTTNDPMLFGGASGTSYTTMMPKTLSDLLVNAGMTAGAGGRRLTGSSNLLEDTAFGVSQRVTWRAGRTFTVQHPGVTLARWVPSALVHTPTATAGDPLALYSALLQLPRRQPDLQHGSGALFPTARFSVGCPVGSGLLVVNATTSRVTAKVAGQATQSSADPWTGHLLVLTLSPTARAEVDVTRPTAGTAMPAMTCTTTRPAQLGQPAPIQHDATGFTVQVPAARSHDTLLLATAATDEWSCQQSGSTSRISTGSFHRLLTVAPGGAGVLTCRFTPRAFPSGVLVSLVALLAWLATLAIAWRRSSARPRWRRPRAGTLLRS
;
A
#
# COMPACT_ATOMS: atom_id res chain seq x y z
N MET A 1 -0.06 -2.92 24.95
CA MET A 1 -1.39 -2.27 24.98
C MET A 1 -1.99 -2.14 23.58
N ASP A 2 -1.25 -2.49 22.53
CA ASP A 2 -1.62 -2.23 21.13
C ASP A 2 -2.41 -3.38 20.46
N ALA A 3 -2.85 -4.38 21.22
CA ALA A 3 -3.59 -5.53 20.68
C ALA A 3 -4.93 -5.14 20.05
N PHE A 4 -5.57 -4.06 20.51
CA PHE A 4 -6.80 -3.49 19.93
C PHE A 4 -6.61 -3.02 18.50
N ALA A 5 -5.38 -2.67 18.10
CA ALA A 5 -5.03 -2.33 16.73
C ALA A 5 -4.43 -3.53 15.99
N LEU A 6 -3.54 -4.29 16.64
CA LEU A 6 -2.81 -5.39 16.01
C LEU A 6 -3.70 -6.58 15.66
N VAL A 7 -4.60 -7.01 16.57
CA VAL A 7 -5.44 -8.18 16.35
C VAL A 7 -6.45 -7.94 15.21
N PRO A 8 -7.20 -6.82 15.18
CA PRO A 8 -8.08 -6.54 14.04
C PRO A 8 -7.32 -6.36 12.75
N THR A 9 -6.13 -5.74 12.80
CA THR A 9 -5.25 -5.56 11.64
C THR A 9 -4.80 -6.90 11.06
N TYR A 10 -4.32 -7.81 11.90
CA TYR A 10 -3.90 -9.15 11.48
C TYR A 10 -5.05 -9.92 10.82
N VAL A 11 -6.24 -9.87 11.42
CA VAL A 11 -7.43 -10.51 10.86
C VAL A 11 -7.86 -9.84 9.55
N ALA A 12 -7.81 -8.51 9.45
CA ALA A 12 -8.14 -7.78 8.24
C ALA A 12 -7.19 -8.11 7.08
N VAL A 13 -5.88 -8.19 7.35
CA VAL A 13 -4.87 -8.58 6.35
C VAL A 13 -5.11 -10.02 5.86
N LYS A 14 -5.45 -10.96 6.75
CA LYS A 14 -5.75 -12.34 6.36
C LYS A 14 -6.95 -12.47 5.40
N HIS A 15 -7.90 -11.54 5.48
CA HIS A 15 -9.09 -11.52 4.61
C HIS A 15 -9.00 -10.48 3.49
N SER A 16 -7.84 -9.85 3.32
CA SER A 16 -7.65 -8.85 2.28
C SER A 16 -7.46 -9.50 0.91
N ALA A 17 -7.66 -8.72 -0.15
CA ALA A 17 -7.30 -9.12 -1.50
C ALA A 17 -5.79 -9.45 -1.51
N MET A 18 -5.41 -10.66 -1.95
CA MET A 18 -4.02 -11.10 -1.91
C MET A 18 -3.23 -10.52 -3.08
N THR A 19 -2.05 -9.98 -2.81
CA THR A 19 -1.05 -9.80 -3.88
C THR A 19 -0.56 -11.17 -4.33
N LYS A 20 -0.29 -11.34 -5.62
CA LYS A 20 0.44 -12.53 -6.09
C LYS A 20 1.75 -12.63 -5.32
N ASP A 21 2.05 -13.81 -4.77
CA ASP A 21 3.33 -14.07 -4.14
C ASP A 21 4.44 -13.83 -5.15
N VAL A 22 5.18 -12.73 -4.96
CA VAL A 22 6.47 -12.58 -5.62
C VAL A 22 7.41 -13.50 -4.85
N PRO A 23 8.06 -14.47 -5.50
CA PRO A 23 8.97 -15.35 -4.78
C PRO A 23 10.09 -14.50 -4.17
N PHE A 24 10.35 -14.71 -2.88
CA PHE A 24 11.52 -14.12 -2.24
C PHE A 24 12.77 -14.66 -2.92
N VAL A 25 13.55 -13.75 -3.51
CA VAL A 25 14.85 -14.07 -4.09
C VAL A 25 15.92 -13.51 -3.15
N PRO A 26 16.74 -14.36 -2.51
CA PRO A 26 17.83 -13.87 -1.70
C PRO A 26 18.85 -13.18 -2.61
N GLY A 27 19.02 -11.86 -2.44
CA GLY A 27 19.96 -11.06 -3.24
C GLY A 27 21.39 -11.61 -3.20
N ALA A 28 22.14 -11.50 -4.29
CA ALA A 28 23.48 -12.08 -4.38
C ALA A 28 24.43 -11.52 -3.31
N TRP A 29 25.43 -12.32 -2.89
CA TRP A 29 26.37 -11.91 -1.83
C TRP A 29 27.17 -10.66 -2.20
N GLN A 30 27.52 -10.48 -3.48
CA GLN A 30 28.16 -9.27 -3.97
C GLN A 30 27.27 -8.02 -3.79
N ASP A 31 25.97 -8.14 -4.03
CA ASP A 31 25.04 -7.02 -3.84
C ASP A 31 24.86 -6.73 -2.35
N TRP A 32 24.70 -7.77 -1.53
CA TRP A 32 24.67 -7.67 -0.07
C TRP A 32 25.87 -6.92 0.51
N ALA A 33 27.09 -7.33 0.16
CA ALA A 33 28.31 -6.65 0.57
C ALA A 33 28.35 -5.19 0.06
N GLY A 34 27.84 -4.95 -1.15
CA GLY A 34 27.75 -3.63 -1.75
C GLY A 34 26.88 -2.67 -0.93
N ARG A 35 25.87 -3.16 -0.23
CA ARG A 35 24.98 -2.34 0.61
C ARG A 35 25.61 -1.84 1.92
N LEU A 36 26.87 -2.20 2.20
CA LEU A 36 27.70 -1.57 3.23
C LEU A 36 28.40 -0.29 2.73
N LEU A 37 28.47 -0.09 1.42
CA LEU A 37 29.15 1.03 0.77
C LEU A 37 28.22 2.24 0.58
N VAL A 38 28.81 3.43 0.52
CA VAL A 38 28.07 4.67 0.30
C VAL A 38 27.60 4.78 -1.16
N GLY A 39 26.45 5.43 -1.38
CA GLY A 39 25.93 5.75 -2.70
C GLY A 39 25.29 4.57 -3.44
N THR A 40 25.09 3.43 -2.77
CA THR A 40 24.46 2.26 -3.37
C THR A 40 22.94 2.33 -3.26
N GLU A 41 22.24 2.02 -4.35
CA GLU A 41 20.78 1.91 -4.44
C GLU A 41 20.43 0.49 -4.89
N GLY A 42 19.41 -0.12 -4.30
CA GLY A 42 19.09 -1.53 -4.54
C GLY A 42 17.76 -1.96 -3.92
N ILE A 43 16.77 -1.06 -3.84
CA ILE A 43 15.44 -1.37 -3.27
C ILE A 43 14.87 -2.63 -3.93
N GLY A 44 14.51 -3.63 -3.13
CA GLY A 44 13.93 -4.89 -3.60
C GLY A 44 14.96 -5.96 -4.00
N TRP A 45 16.25 -5.62 -4.08
CA TRP A 45 17.31 -6.54 -4.51
C TRP A 45 18.21 -6.96 -3.35
N ALA A 46 18.56 -6.01 -2.46
CA ALA A 46 19.38 -6.28 -1.28
C ALA A 46 19.08 -5.30 -0.13
N PRO A 47 19.19 -5.73 1.14
CA PRO A 47 18.94 -4.90 2.32
C PRO A 47 19.93 -3.74 2.42
N SER A 48 19.49 -2.58 2.91
CA SER A 48 20.40 -1.48 3.21
C SER A 48 21.15 -1.77 4.51
N LEU A 49 22.40 -2.23 4.44
CA LEU A 49 23.13 -2.72 5.61
C LEU A 49 23.96 -1.65 6.32
N GLY A 50 24.49 -0.66 5.59
CA GLY A 50 25.44 0.30 6.15
C GLY A 50 24.79 1.49 6.89
N ILE A 51 25.41 1.90 7.99
CA ILE A 51 25.18 3.20 8.68
C ILE A 51 26.00 4.35 8.06
N GLY A 52 26.66 4.11 6.92
CA GLY A 52 27.70 4.98 6.34
C GLY A 52 29.11 4.45 6.61
N VAL A 53 30.04 4.76 5.72
CA VAL A 53 31.43 4.29 5.74
C VAL A 53 32.19 4.90 6.93
N LEU A 54 31.97 6.19 7.21
CA LEU A 54 32.65 6.86 8.32
C LEU A 54 32.21 6.28 9.68
N LEU A 55 30.91 6.21 9.94
CA LEU A 55 30.38 5.63 11.17
C LEU A 55 30.65 4.11 11.26
N GLY A 56 30.56 3.39 10.15
CA GLY A 56 30.90 1.98 10.07
C GLY A 56 32.37 1.73 10.46
N SER A 57 33.29 2.59 10.01
CA SER A 57 34.71 2.52 10.37
C SER A 57 34.95 2.72 11.87
N VAL A 58 34.23 3.67 12.49
CA VAL A 58 34.28 3.91 13.94
C VAL A 58 33.73 2.69 14.69
N LEU A 59 32.60 2.14 14.25
CA LEU A 59 32.00 0.93 14.84
C LEU A 59 32.95 -0.26 14.77
N VAL A 60 33.54 -0.55 13.61
CA VAL A 60 34.51 -1.64 13.44
C VAL A 60 35.70 -1.44 14.38
N THR A 61 36.21 -0.21 14.48
CA THR A 61 37.30 0.12 15.42
C THR A 61 36.90 -0.19 16.86
N CYS A 62 35.74 0.28 17.31
CA CYS A 62 35.19 -0.01 18.64
C CYS A 62 35.08 -1.51 18.91
N VAL A 63 34.58 -2.28 17.94
CA VAL A 63 34.43 -3.75 18.04
C VAL A 63 35.79 -4.42 18.18
N VAL A 64 36.78 -4.06 17.36
CA VAL A 64 38.14 -4.64 17.44
C VAL A 64 38.78 -4.35 18.80
N LEU A 65 38.61 -3.13 19.32
CA LEU A 65 39.14 -2.75 20.65
C LEU A 65 38.42 -3.47 21.81
N THR A 66 37.25 -4.04 21.57
CA THR A 66 36.39 -4.66 22.58
C THR A 66 36.10 -6.13 22.31
N ILE A 67 36.79 -6.75 21.36
CA ILE A 67 36.47 -8.11 20.89
C ILE A 67 36.59 -9.19 21.99
N ARG A 68 37.34 -8.91 23.07
CA ARG A 68 37.47 -9.80 24.24
C ARG A 68 36.30 -9.68 25.23
N ASP A 69 35.46 -8.64 25.10
CA ASP A 69 34.32 -8.43 25.98
C ASP A 69 33.15 -9.30 25.54
N ARG A 70 32.62 -10.13 26.46
CA ARG A 70 31.46 -10.99 26.19
C ARG A 70 30.26 -10.20 25.66
N ARG A 71 30.08 -8.97 26.13
CA ARG A 71 29.04 -8.04 25.65
C ARG A 71 29.21 -7.74 24.16
N THR A 72 30.40 -7.40 23.71
CA THR A 72 30.67 -7.11 22.28
C THR A 72 30.43 -8.35 21.43
N ILE A 73 30.93 -9.52 21.84
CA ILE A 73 30.69 -10.78 21.12
C ILE A 73 29.20 -11.06 21.00
N THR A 74 28.44 -10.89 22.09
CA THR A 74 26.98 -11.11 22.10
C THR A 74 26.26 -10.17 21.14
N TRP A 75 26.60 -8.88 21.15
CA TRP A 75 26.00 -7.90 20.24
C TRP A 75 26.37 -8.13 18.77
N VAL A 76 27.64 -8.46 18.49
CA VAL A 76 28.09 -8.80 17.13
C VAL A 76 27.41 -10.07 16.64
N GLY A 77 27.30 -11.10 17.50
CA GLY A 77 26.56 -12.32 17.19
C GLY A 77 25.09 -12.04 16.88
N LEU A 78 24.44 -11.16 17.64
CA LEU A 78 23.06 -10.74 17.39
C LEU A 78 22.93 -9.97 16.08
N LEU A 79 23.86 -9.06 15.75
CA LEU A 79 23.90 -8.37 14.45
C LEU A 79 24.02 -9.34 13.29
N VAL A 80 24.92 -10.34 13.40
CA VAL A 80 25.09 -11.38 12.38
C VAL A 80 23.81 -12.22 12.25
N LEU A 81 23.19 -12.61 13.35
CA LEU A 81 21.94 -13.38 13.33
C LEU A 81 20.79 -12.60 12.67
N VAL A 82 20.64 -11.31 13.00
CA VAL A 82 19.63 -10.45 12.37
C VAL A 82 19.95 -10.24 10.89
N ALA A 83 21.21 -10.00 10.52
CA ALA A 83 21.61 -9.91 9.12
C ALA A 83 21.28 -11.21 8.36
N LEU A 84 21.64 -12.38 8.89
CA LEU A 84 21.29 -13.66 8.27
C LEU A 84 19.77 -13.87 8.17
N SER A 85 18.99 -13.38 9.14
CA SER A 85 17.52 -13.43 9.08
C SER A 85 16.93 -12.69 7.86
N LEU A 86 17.66 -11.76 7.26
CA LEU A 86 17.21 -11.06 6.06
C LEU A 86 17.41 -11.89 4.78
N ARG A 87 17.96 -13.11 4.87
CA ARG A 87 18.29 -13.98 3.73
C ARG A 87 17.32 -15.13 3.52
N TRP A 88 16.41 -15.39 4.47
CA TRP A 88 15.47 -16.50 4.36
C TRP A 88 14.04 -15.99 4.17
N HIS A 89 13.31 -16.67 3.29
CA HIS A 89 11.91 -16.39 3.02
C HIS A 89 11.04 -16.45 4.28
N VAL A 90 11.24 -17.49 5.11
CA VAL A 90 10.46 -17.71 6.34
C VAL A 90 10.62 -16.55 7.31
N THR A 91 11.86 -16.12 7.56
CA THR A 91 12.12 -14.99 8.46
C THR A 91 11.65 -13.68 7.85
N SER A 92 11.77 -13.49 6.53
CA SER A 92 11.18 -12.33 5.85
C SER A 92 9.68 -12.25 6.08
N ILE A 93 8.93 -13.34 5.89
CA ILE A 93 7.49 -13.38 6.17
C ILE A 93 7.19 -13.08 7.65
N VAL A 94 7.99 -13.60 8.59
CA VAL A 94 7.86 -13.28 10.04
C VAL A 94 8.03 -11.78 10.29
N TRP A 95 9.05 -11.15 9.71
CA TRP A 95 9.28 -9.71 9.79
C TRP A 95 8.10 -8.89 9.24
N HIS A 96 7.36 -9.45 8.29
CA HIS A 96 6.21 -8.82 7.64
C HIS A 96 4.85 -9.27 8.20
N GLY A 97 4.83 -9.85 9.41
CA GLY A 97 3.58 -10.19 10.10
C GLY A 97 2.82 -11.36 9.47
N PHE A 98 3.56 -12.29 8.86
CA PHE A 98 3.05 -13.47 8.17
C PHE A 98 2.33 -13.21 6.83
N ASP A 99 2.61 -12.08 6.19
CA ASP A 99 2.16 -11.77 4.82
C ASP A 99 3.34 -11.44 3.91
N SER A 100 3.21 -11.71 2.62
CA SER A 100 4.20 -11.37 1.60
C SER A 100 4.24 -9.84 1.42
N PRO A 101 5.40 -9.17 1.58
CA PRO A 101 5.47 -7.72 1.44
C PRO A 101 5.27 -7.26 0.00
N ASP A 102 4.48 -6.20 -0.17
CA ASP A 102 4.39 -5.50 -1.44
C ASP A 102 5.69 -4.71 -1.70
N GLY A 103 6.39 -5.08 -2.78
CA GLY A 103 7.57 -4.37 -3.29
C GLY A 103 8.90 -4.85 -2.71
N ASN A 104 9.32 -4.31 -1.56
CA ASN A 104 10.64 -4.55 -0.99
C ASN A 104 10.60 -5.57 0.16
N PHE A 105 11.26 -6.72 -0.02
CA PHE A 105 11.41 -7.79 0.98
C PHE A 105 12.40 -7.49 2.11
N PHE A 106 13.13 -6.37 2.02
CA PHE A 106 14.22 -6.01 2.93
C PHE A 106 13.97 -4.70 3.69
N ARG A 107 12.71 -4.35 3.95
CA ARG A 107 12.34 -3.11 4.65
C ARG A 107 12.87 -3.09 6.06
N GLU A 108 12.86 -4.24 6.73
CA GLU A 108 13.33 -4.51 8.09
C GLU A 108 14.84 -4.26 8.28
N ALA A 109 15.62 -4.02 7.22
CA ALA A 109 17.03 -3.67 7.32
C ALA A 109 17.28 -2.42 8.21
N PHE A 110 16.30 -1.55 8.39
CA PHE A 110 16.39 -0.42 9.34
C PHE A 110 16.65 -0.89 10.78
N VAL A 111 16.17 -2.08 11.17
CA VAL A 111 16.41 -2.66 12.49
C VAL A 111 17.89 -2.96 12.68
N LEU A 112 18.52 -3.55 11.66
CA LEU A 112 19.97 -3.83 11.68
C LEU A 112 20.79 -2.54 11.75
N VAL A 113 20.40 -1.51 11.00
CA VAL A 113 21.03 -0.17 11.04
C VAL A 113 20.88 0.45 12.44
N ALA A 114 19.68 0.38 13.04
CA ALA A 114 19.44 0.89 14.39
C ALA A 114 20.28 0.16 15.45
N MET A 115 20.37 -1.18 15.35
CA MET A 115 21.22 -1.99 16.24
C MET A 115 22.70 -1.63 16.11
N GLN A 116 23.20 -1.35 14.90
CA GLN A 116 24.58 -0.89 14.70
C GLN A 116 24.84 0.45 15.39
N VAL A 117 23.92 1.40 15.29
CA VAL A 117 24.03 2.71 15.98
C VAL A 117 23.99 2.54 17.50
N ILE A 118 23.08 1.69 18.00
CA ILE A 118 22.98 1.36 19.43
C ILE A 118 24.27 0.69 19.94
N LEU A 119 24.86 -0.22 19.16
CA LEU A 119 26.12 -0.85 19.51
C LEU A 119 27.26 0.16 19.51
N LEU A 120 27.35 1.01 18.47
CA LEU A 120 28.34 2.07 18.37
C LEU A 120 28.29 2.98 19.61
N TRP A 121 27.09 3.43 20.00
CA TRP A 121 26.91 4.25 21.20
C TRP A 121 27.43 3.57 22.47
N GLN A 122 27.13 2.28 22.65
CA GLN A 122 27.57 1.51 23.81
C GLN A 122 29.09 1.30 23.84
N LEU A 123 29.74 1.18 22.69
CA LEU A 123 31.17 0.91 22.59
C LEU A 123 32.02 2.17 22.44
N LEU A 124 31.42 3.33 22.18
CA LEU A 124 32.13 4.60 22.01
C LEU A 124 33.11 4.92 23.16
N PRO A 125 32.81 4.65 24.44
CA PRO A 125 33.76 4.86 25.53
C PRO A 125 35.05 4.04 25.40
N ALA A 126 35.05 2.93 24.66
CA ALA A 126 36.25 2.13 24.46
C ALA A 126 37.29 2.86 23.60
N LEU A 127 36.87 3.75 22.68
CA LEU A 127 37.78 4.57 21.88
C LEU A 127 38.58 5.55 22.74
N THR A 128 37.96 6.10 23.80
CA THR A 128 38.63 7.03 24.71
C THR A 128 39.42 6.31 25.80
N ALA A 129 38.90 5.19 26.33
CA ALA A 129 39.48 4.49 27.47
C ALA A 129 40.64 3.54 27.12
N ARG A 130 40.54 2.77 26.02
CA ARG A 130 41.53 1.72 25.70
C ARG A 130 42.73 2.21 24.88
N GLY A 131 42.75 3.52 24.63
CA GLY A 131 43.92 4.23 24.17
C GLY A 131 44.31 3.91 22.73
N TRP A 132 44.78 4.93 22.06
CA TRP A 132 45.13 4.94 20.64
C TRP A 132 46.38 4.11 20.29
N LYS A 133 46.95 3.35 21.24
CA LYS A 133 48.16 2.51 21.04
C LYS A 133 47.94 1.35 20.07
N ARG A 134 46.70 0.97 19.79
CA ARG A 134 46.34 -0.02 18.75
C ARG A 134 45.81 0.62 17.45
N SER A 135 45.86 1.96 17.35
CA SER A 135 45.24 2.72 16.25
C SER A 135 45.75 2.32 14.87
N GLY A 136 47.04 2.01 14.71
CA GLY A 136 47.61 1.56 13.43
C GLY A 136 47.11 0.18 12.98
N VAL A 137 46.97 -0.76 13.91
CA VAL A 137 46.44 -2.10 13.62
C VAL A 137 44.94 -2.02 13.33
N THR A 138 44.18 -1.24 14.12
CA THR A 138 42.74 -1.04 13.85
C THR A 138 42.50 -0.32 12.53
N ALA A 139 43.33 0.67 12.20
CA ALA A 139 43.31 1.38 10.93
C ALA A 139 43.53 0.43 9.75
N LEU A 140 44.54 -0.44 9.87
CA LEU A 140 44.83 -1.46 8.86
C LEU A 140 43.67 -2.45 8.70
N ILE A 141 43.06 -2.90 9.80
CA ILE A 141 41.89 -3.79 9.76
C ILE A 141 40.70 -3.13 9.06
N VAL A 142 40.43 -1.85 9.35
CA VAL A 142 39.37 -1.09 8.67
C VAL A 142 39.66 -0.97 7.18
N ALA A 143 40.88 -0.60 6.80
CA ALA A 143 41.28 -0.45 5.41
C ALA A 143 41.19 -1.78 4.63
N ILE A 144 41.73 -2.87 5.20
CA ILE A 144 41.64 -4.22 4.63
C ILE A 144 40.17 -4.65 4.53
N GLY A 145 39.36 -4.38 5.55
CA GLY A 145 37.94 -4.71 5.56
C GLY A 145 37.18 -4.07 4.41
N TYR A 146 37.34 -2.77 4.18
CA TYR A 146 36.67 -2.09 3.06
C TYR A 146 37.25 -2.50 1.70
N ALA A 147 38.57 -2.74 1.60
CA ALA A 147 39.17 -3.27 0.37
C ALA A 147 38.61 -4.65 0.02
N ALA A 148 38.43 -5.53 1.03
CA ALA A 148 37.83 -6.84 0.86
C ALA A 148 36.36 -6.74 0.45
N VAL A 149 35.57 -5.84 1.08
CA VAL A 149 34.18 -5.57 0.65
C VAL A 149 34.15 -5.15 -0.81
N VAL A 150 34.98 -4.17 -1.22
CA VAL A 150 35.04 -3.73 -2.62
C VAL A 150 35.45 -4.87 -3.57
N ALA A 151 36.40 -5.72 -3.17
CA ALA A 151 36.81 -6.87 -3.98
C ALA A 151 35.67 -7.89 -4.19
N VAL A 152 34.90 -8.18 -3.13
CA VAL A 152 33.75 -9.10 -3.20
C VAL A 152 32.58 -8.50 -3.99
N THR A 153 32.48 -7.18 -4.09
CA THR A 153 31.42 -6.50 -4.85
C THR A 153 31.63 -6.47 -6.37
N ARG A 154 32.69 -7.12 -6.89
CA ARG A 154 32.90 -7.23 -8.34
C ARG A 154 31.70 -7.93 -9.00
N GLY A 155 31.14 -7.29 -10.03
CA GLY A 155 29.94 -7.78 -10.70
C GLY A 155 28.62 -7.49 -9.96
N SER A 156 28.65 -6.72 -8.88
CA SER A 156 27.43 -6.24 -8.22
C SER A 156 26.65 -5.27 -9.10
N HIS A 157 25.32 -5.38 -9.06
CA HIS A 157 24.42 -4.46 -9.76
C HIS A 157 24.25 -3.13 -9.03
N VAL A 158 24.58 -3.07 -7.74
CA VAL A 158 24.38 -1.89 -6.88
C VAL A 158 25.65 -1.06 -6.70
N VAL A 159 26.82 -1.59 -7.09
CA VAL A 159 28.12 -0.93 -6.94
C VAL A 159 28.68 -0.49 -8.29
N THR A 160 29.09 0.77 -8.37
CA THR A 160 29.84 1.32 -9.49
C THR A 160 31.30 1.56 -9.10
N ALA A 161 32.20 1.69 -10.08
CA ALA A 161 33.60 2.07 -9.81
C ALA A 161 33.71 3.38 -8.99
N ARG A 162 32.82 4.34 -9.25
CA ARG A 162 32.76 5.62 -8.51
C ARG A 162 32.36 5.41 -7.05
N THR A 163 31.30 4.66 -6.78
CA THR A 163 30.84 4.41 -5.40
C THR A 163 31.85 3.58 -4.60
N ALA A 164 32.52 2.62 -5.25
CA ALA A 164 33.61 1.87 -4.64
C ALA A 164 34.79 2.78 -4.28
N LEU A 165 35.25 3.63 -5.22
CA LEU A 165 36.34 4.57 -4.98
C LEU A 165 36.01 5.56 -3.86
N VAL A 166 34.83 6.18 -3.89
CA VAL A 166 34.39 7.12 -2.84
C VAL A 166 34.35 6.42 -1.48
N SER A 167 33.87 5.18 -1.41
CA SER A 167 33.85 4.41 -0.17
C SER A 167 35.26 4.14 0.36
N LEU A 168 36.22 3.78 -0.50
CA LEU A 168 37.61 3.57 -0.09
C LEU A 168 38.25 4.87 0.40
N VAL A 169 37.98 5.99 -0.26
CA VAL A 169 38.47 7.31 0.17
C VAL A 169 37.89 7.68 1.54
N LEU A 170 36.59 7.51 1.76
CA LEU A 170 35.95 7.77 3.05
C LEU A 170 36.49 6.85 4.15
N ALA A 171 36.75 5.57 3.86
CA ALA A 171 37.37 4.66 4.81
C ALA A 171 38.79 5.11 5.17
N ALA A 172 39.59 5.54 4.19
CA ALA A 172 40.92 6.11 4.43
C ALA A 172 40.86 7.39 5.28
N VAL A 173 39.91 8.28 5.00
CA VAL A 173 39.68 9.49 5.82
C VAL A 173 39.27 9.13 7.24
N ALA A 174 38.36 8.16 7.42
CA ALA A 174 37.98 7.69 8.75
C ALA A 174 39.18 7.15 9.53
N VAL A 175 40.04 6.36 8.88
CA VAL A 175 41.30 5.88 9.46
C VAL A 175 42.17 7.04 9.92
N VAL A 176 42.40 8.04 9.07
CA VAL A 176 43.19 9.23 9.43
C VAL A 176 42.57 9.95 10.63
N LEU A 177 41.27 10.17 10.65
CA LEU A 177 40.59 10.87 11.75
C LEU A 177 40.62 10.07 13.05
N ILE A 178 40.41 8.75 13.00
CA ILE A 178 40.49 7.86 14.17
C ILE A 178 41.92 7.82 14.72
N THR A 179 42.94 7.85 13.86
CA THR A 179 44.33 7.99 14.30
C THR A 179 44.69 9.41 14.73
N ALA A 180 44.00 10.46 14.25
CA ALA A 180 44.17 11.83 14.73
C ALA A 180 43.54 12.02 16.12
N LEU A 181 42.48 11.24 16.39
CA LEU A 181 42.15 10.60 17.66
C LEU A 181 43.37 10.66 18.59
N ALA A 182 44.39 9.91 18.16
CA ALA A 182 45.64 9.58 18.82
C ALA A 182 46.56 10.70 19.31
N ARG A 183 46.42 11.90 18.78
CA ARG A 183 47.55 12.86 18.76
C ARG A 183 47.42 13.99 19.78
N GLY A 184 46.53 13.85 20.76
CA GLY A 184 46.37 14.77 21.90
C GLY A 184 45.11 15.63 21.84
N ARG A 185 44.78 16.37 22.92
CA ARG A 185 43.46 17.00 23.11
C ARG A 185 43.05 17.95 21.98
N ARG A 186 43.97 18.82 21.51
CA ARG A 186 43.65 19.79 20.45
C ARG A 186 43.34 19.11 19.12
N ILE A 187 44.20 18.19 18.69
CA ILE A 187 44.02 17.43 17.43
C ILE A 187 42.79 16.53 17.53
N GLY A 188 42.55 15.91 18.70
CA GLY A 188 41.38 15.10 18.95
C GLY A 188 40.07 15.87 18.83
N VAL A 189 39.98 17.10 19.38
CA VAL A 189 38.79 17.95 19.21
C VAL A 189 38.54 18.29 17.74
N VAL A 190 39.59 18.64 16.99
CA VAL A 190 39.49 18.91 15.55
C VAL A 190 39.06 17.66 14.79
N ALA A 191 39.61 16.48 15.11
CA ALA A 191 39.25 15.22 14.48
C ALA A 191 37.80 14.81 14.78
N VAL A 192 37.31 15.03 16.01
CA VAL A 192 35.87 14.84 16.34
C VAL A 192 35.00 15.79 15.52
N ALA A 193 35.35 17.09 15.50
CA ALA A 193 34.58 18.08 14.75
C ALA A 193 34.53 17.73 13.26
N ALA A 194 35.68 17.37 12.67
CA ALA A 194 35.76 16.93 11.28
C ALA A 194 34.94 15.66 11.03
N LEU A 195 35.01 14.67 11.93
CA LEU A 195 34.22 13.44 11.82
C LEU A 195 32.71 13.73 11.85
N VAL A 196 32.26 14.62 12.75
CA VAL A 196 30.84 15.01 12.84
C VAL A 196 30.39 15.69 11.53
N VAL A 197 31.16 16.64 11.02
CA VAL A 197 30.86 17.34 9.75
C VAL A 197 30.85 16.37 8.58
N LEU A 198 31.83 15.47 8.48
CA LEU A 198 31.94 14.52 7.39
C LEU A 198 30.86 13.43 7.45
N VAL A 199 30.47 12.97 8.64
CA VAL A 199 29.34 12.04 8.80
C VAL A 199 28.04 12.72 8.37
N ALA A 200 27.80 13.96 8.80
CA ALA A 200 26.64 14.72 8.36
C ALA A 200 26.63 14.91 6.84
N GLY A 201 27.78 15.29 6.26
CA GLY A 201 27.96 15.43 4.82
C GLY A 201 27.75 14.12 4.06
N GLU A 202 28.32 13.01 4.53
CA GLU A 202 28.14 11.68 3.95
C GLU A 202 26.66 11.31 3.93
N VAL A 203 25.96 11.44 5.06
CA VAL A 203 24.53 11.10 5.16
C VAL A 203 23.70 11.95 4.20
N VAL A 204 23.92 13.28 4.16
CA VAL A 204 23.18 14.19 3.28
C VAL A 204 23.44 13.86 1.80
N VAL A 205 24.71 13.78 1.40
CA VAL A 205 25.09 13.53 -0.01
C VAL A 205 24.61 12.15 -0.45
N ASN A 206 24.77 11.13 0.41
CA ASN A 206 24.28 9.78 0.13
C ASN A 206 22.75 9.77 -0.04
N HIS A 207 22.02 10.47 0.83
CA HIS A 207 20.56 10.55 0.76
C HIS A 207 20.09 11.25 -0.52
N VAL A 208 20.69 12.38 -0.87
CA VAL A 208 20.40 13.12 -2.11
C VAL A 208 20.69 12.26 -3.34
N ALA A 209 21.84 11.58 -3.38
CA ALA A 209 22.20 10.69 -4.48
C ALA A 209 21.23 9.51 -4.62
N ILE A 210 20.79 8.91 -3.50
CA ILE A 210 19.80 7.83 -3.50
C ILE A 210 18.43 8.34 -3.95
N ILE A 211 17.97 9.51 -3.46
CA ILE A 211 16.71 10.13 -3.90
C ILE A 211 16.75 10.36 -5.40
N HIS A 212 17.81 10.98 -5.93
CA HIS A 212 17.92 11.25 -7.35
C HIS A 212 17.93 9.98 -8.22
N ARG A 213 18.62 8.92 -7.78
CA ARG A 213 18.56 7.60 -8.45
C ARG A 213 17.16 6.99 -8.41
N ARG A 214 16.41 7.19 -7.33
CA ARG A 214 15.02 6.73 -7.22
C ARG A 214 14.11 7.55 -8.12
N GLU A 215 14.24 8.86 -8.12
CA GLU A 215 13.48 9.75 -9.00
C GLU A 215 13.68 9.37 -10.46
N THR A 216 14.91 9.12 -10.90
CA THR A 216 15.20 8.67 -12.28
C THR A 216 14.66 7.26 -12.55
N ARG A 217 14.80 6.31 -11.61
CA ARG A 217 14.27 4.94 -11.75
C ARG A 217 12.75 4.89 -11.79
N PHE A 218 12.08 5.77 -11.05
CA PHE A 218 10.62 5.87 -10.98
C PHE A 218 10.08 7.04 -11.81
N ALA A 219 10.91 7.68 -12.65
CA ALA A 219 10.51 8.76 -13.52
C ALA A 219 9.43 8.25 -14.49
N GLY A 220 8.27 8.90 -14.47
CA GLY A 220 7.08 8.48 -15.24
C GLY A 220 6.03 7.67 -14.46
N GLN A 221 6.33 7.20 -13.24
CA GLN A 221 5.31 6.60 -12.36
C GLN A 221 4.59 7.62 -11.47
N MET A 222 5.21 8.77 -11.24
CA MET A 222 4.65 9.89 -10.46
C MET A 222 4.44 11.08 -11.39
N VAL A 223 3.21 11.56 -11.50
CA VAL A 223 2.94 12.80 -12.25
C VAL A 223 3.51 13.97 -11.45
N ASN A 224 4.18 14.87 -12.17
CA ASN A 224 4.95 15.98 -11.65
C ASN A 224 4.18 16.82 -10.60
N LEU A 225 4.82 17.10 -9.47
CA LEU A 225 4.23 17.78 -8.30
C LEU A 225 3.99 19.28 -8.53
N ASP A 226 4.57 19.85 -9.59
CA ASP A 226 4.45 21.27 -9.96
C ASP A 226 2.98 21.71 -10.16
N GLY A 227 2.04 20.78 -10.31
CA GLY A 227 0.59 21.03 -10.34
C GLY A 227 -0.10 21.15 -8.98
N LEU A 228 0.60 21.19 -7.84
CA LEU A 228 -0.01 21.27 -6.49
C LEU A 228 -0.88 22.51 -6.28
N SER A 229 -0.49 23.67 -6.83
CA SER A 229 -1.33 24.88 -6.85
C SER A 229 -2.57 24.69 -7.73
N ALA A 230 -2.42 24.09 -8.92
CA ALA A 230 -3.55 23.71 -9.78
C ALA A 230 -4.48 22.68 -9.10
N LYS A 231 -3.97 21.87 -8.15
CA LYS A 231 -4.80 20.97 -7.33
C LYS A 231 -5.64 21.72 -6.32
N ALA A 232 -5.18 22.81 -5.70
CA ALA A 232 -5.97 23.54 -4.70
C ALA A 232 -7.30 24.06 -5.27
N ASP A 233 -7.29 24.61 -6.49
CA ASP A 233 -8.52 25.05 -7.17
C ASP A 233 -9.44 23.87 -7.52
N VAL A 234 -8.86 22.73 -7.89
CA VAL A 234 -9.61 21.50 -8.17
C VAL A 234 -10.23 20.95 -6.89
N VAL A 235 -9.49 20.94 -5.78
CA VAL A 235 -9.97 20.59 -4.44
C VAL A 235 -11.14 21.49 -4.08
N ALA A 236 -11.01 22.81 -4.25
CA ALA A 236 -12.08 23.77 -3.96
C ALA A 236 -13.33 23.52 -4.81
N ARG A 237 -13.17 23.31 -6.13
CA ARG A 237 -14.29 22.99 -7.03
C ARG A 237 -14.97 21.66 -6.70
N VAL A 238 -14.19 20.62 -6.43
CA VAL A 238 -14.70 19.30 -6.05
C VAL A 238 -15.43 19.36 -4.71
N ARG A 239 -14.92 20.11 -3.73
CA ARG A 239 -15.61 20.31 -2.44
C ARG A 239 -16.87 21.14 -2.58
N ALA A 240 -16.83 22.24 -3.34
CA ALA A 240 -18.00 23.08 -3.60
C ALA A 240 -19.12 22.28 -4.30
N ALA A 241 -18.74 21.42 -5.24
CA ALA A 241 -19.68 20.60 -5.97
C ALA A 241 -20.05 19.29 -5.23
N GLY A 242 -19.27 18.89 -4.23
CA GLY A 242 -19.44 17.70 -3.38
C GLY A 242 -20.24 17.92 -2.10
N ALA A 243 -20.81 19.11 -1.89
CA ALA A 243 -21.62 19.48 -0.72
C ALA A 243 -22.90 18.62 -0.50
N GLY A 244 -23.17 17.62 -1.36
CA GLY A 244 -24.32 16.71 -1.29
C GLY A 244 -23.99 15.22 -1.12
N GLY A 245 -22.77 14.84 -0.73
CA GLY A 245 -22.42 13.43 -0.43
C GLY A 245 -22.17 12.52 -1.64
N ALA A 246 -21.95 13.10 -2.82
CA ALA A 246 -21.64 12.35 -4.03
C ALA A 246 -20.14 11.98 -4.13
N ARG A 247 -19.82 10.85 -4.77
CA ARG A 247 -18.43 10.39 -4.92
C ARG A 247 -17.72 11.09 -6.08
N VAL A 248 -16.40 11.19 -5.94
CA VAL A 248 -15.49 11.80 -6.91
C VAL A 248 -14.63 10.71 -7.54
N GLY A 249 -14.70 10.59 -8.86
CA GLY A 249 -13.83 9.76 -9.68
C GLY A 249 -12.60 10.55 -10.13
N VAL A 250 -11.46 9.87 -10.24
CA VAL A 250 -10.22 10.44 -10.78
C VAL A 250 -9.69 9.48 -11.84
N THR A 251 -9.56 9.95 -13.08
CA THR A 251 -9.11 9.12 -14.21
C THR A 251 -7.63 9.29 -14.52
N THR A 252 -7.05 10.46 -14.26
CA THR A 252 -5.61 10.67 -14.41
C THR A 252 -4.94 10.62 -13.05
N ARG A 253 -4.18 9.54 -12.80
CA ARG A 253 -3.51 9.28 -11.53
C ARG A 253 -2.31 10.21 -11.35
N THR A 254 -2.23 10.93 -10.23
CA THR A 254 -0.98 11.52 -9.75
C THR A 254 -0.26 10.57 -8.79
N THR A 255 -0.99 10.04 -7.81
CA THR A 255 -0.54 9.04 -6.83
C THR A 255 -1.66 8.03 -6.56
N THR A 256 -1.41 7.02 -5.72
CA THR A 256 -2.48 6.25 -5.10
C THR A 256 -3.24 7.10 -4.10
N ASN A 257 -4.56 6.88 -3.94
CA ASN A 257 -5.40 7.65 -3.03
C ASN A 257 -5.58 9.14 -3.39
N ASP A 258 -5.47 9.51 -4.67
CA ASP A 258 -5.72 10.88 -5.15
C ASP A 258 -7.00 11.54 -4.59
N PRO A 259 -8.14 10.84 -4.43
CA PRO A 259 -9.35 11.42 -3.81
C PRO A 259 -9.16 11.98 -2.40
N MET A 260 -8.23 11.44 -1.62
CA MET A 260 -7.93 11.95 -0.27
C MET A 260 -7.39 13.38 -0.34
N LEU A 261 -6.68 13.76 -1.41
CA LEU A 261 -6.21 15.13 -1.61
C LEU A 261 -7.39 16.09 -1.81
N PHE A 262 -8.46 15.63 -2.46
CA PHE A 262 -9.65 16.42 -2.77
C PHE A 262 -10.66 16.46 -1.61
N GLY A 263 -10.49 15.62 -0.59
CA GLY A 263 -11.46 15.46 0.51
C GLY A 263 -12.80 14.86 0.05
N GLY A 264 -12.81 14.19 -1.11
CA GLY A 264 -13.99 13.55 -1.68
C GLY A 264 -14.00 12.05 -1.41
N ALA A 265 -15.18 11.48 -1.12
CA ALA A 265 -15.36 10.03 -1.09
C ALA A 265 -15.18 9.47 -2.51
N SER A 266 -14.50 8.33 -2.65
CA SER A 266 -14.23 7.72 -3.96
C SER A 266 -14.17 6.20 -3.86
N GLY A 267 -14.35 5.51 -4.99
CA GLY A 267 -14.03 4.08 -5.11
C GLY A 267 -12.53 3.82 -5.31
N THR A 268 -11.76 4.84 -5.71
CA THR A 268 -10.32 4.70 -5.97
C THR A 268 -9.53 4.78 -4.68
N SER A 269 -8.75 3.74 -4.38
CA SER A 269 -7.94 3.69 -3.16
C SER A 269 -6.85 2.63 -3.24
N TYR A 270 -5.82 2.77 -2.43
CA TYR A 270 -4.84 1.74 -2.12
C TYR A 270 -4.84 1.48 -0.62
N THR A 271 -5.08 0.23 -0.23
CA THR A 271 -4.91 -0.24 1.14
C THR A 271 -4.58 -1.73 1.16
N THR A 272 -3.56 -2.10 1.95
CA THR A 272 -3.20 -3.50 2.19
C THR A 272 -4.31 -4.29 2.90
N MET A 273 -5.23 -3.58 3.56
CA MET A 273 -6.40 -4.16 4.23
C MET A 273 -7.65 -4.18 3.33
N MET A 274 -7.50 -4.01 2.01
CA MET A 274 -8.63 -4.02 1.07
C MET A 274 -9.39 -5.35 1.18
N PRO A 275 -10.67 -5.38 1.63
CA PRO A 275 -11.41 -6.63 1.73
C PRO A 275 -11.50 -7.32 0.37
N LYS A 276 -11.23 -8.63 0.30
CA LYS A 276 -11.27 -9.37 -0.96
C LYS A 276 -12.62 -9.26 -1.67
N THR A 277 -13.72 -9.35 -0.90
CA THR A 277 -15.09 -9.23 -1.45
C THR A 277 -15.33 -7.88 -2.12
N LEU A 278 -14.83 -6.79 -1.52
CA LEU A 278 -14.94 -5.45 -2.07
C LEU A 278 -14.07 -5.27 -3.32
N SER A 279 -12.82 -5.76 -3.26
CA SER A 279 -11.92 -5.74 -4.40
C SER A 279 -12.52 -6.47 -5.60
N ASP A 280 -12.96 -7.70 -5.42
CA ASP A 280 -13.57 -8.50 -6.47
C ASP A 280 -14.87 -7.85 -6.99
N LEU A 281 -15.71 -7.27 -6.12
CA LEU A 281 -16.91 -6.54 -6.52
C LEU A 281 -16.56 -5.38 -7.45
N LEU A 282 -15.60 -4.55 -7.06
CA LEU A 282 -15.24 -3.34 -7.80
C LEU A 282 -14.48 -3.66 -9.09
N VAL A 283 -13.63 -4.70 -9.08
CA VAL A 283 -12.99 -5.22 -10.31
C VAL A 283 -14.04 -5.78 -11.28
N ASN A 284 -15.01 -6.56 -10.79
CA ASN A 284 -16.12 -7.04 -11.61
C ASN A 284 -17.03 -5.91 -12.08
N ALA A 285 -17.07 -4.79 -11.36
CA ALA A 285 -17.72 -3.55 -11.75
C ALA A 285 -16.89 -2.72 -12.75
N GLY A 286 -15.76 -3.24 -13.25
CA GLY A 286 -14.94 -2.63 -14.27
C GLY A 286 -13.92 -1.62 -13.75
N MET A 287 -13.71 -1.53 -12.43
CA MET A 287 -12.62 -0.73 -11.87
C MET A 287 -11.28 -1.42 -12.15
N THR A 288 -10.27 -0.60 -12.39
CA THR A 288 -8.91 -1.10 -12.62
C THR A 288 -8.24 -1.43 -11.30
N ALA A 289 -7.55 -2.58 -11.24
CA ALA A 289 -6.90 -3.04 -10.02
C ALA A 289 -5.40 -3.30 -10.21
N GLY A 290 -4.59 -2.88 -9.24
CA GLY A 290 -3.19 -3.29 -9.08
C GLY A 290 -2.94 -3.88 -7.69
N ALA A 291 -1.70 -4.36 -7.45
CA ALA A 291 -1.31 -4.99 -6.18
C ALA A 291 -2.29 -6.09 -5.74
N GLY A 292 -2.64 -6.99 -6.66
CA GLY A 292 -3.59 -8.09 -6.40
C GLY A 292 -5.02 -7.67 -6.04
N GLY A 293 -5.43 -6.46 -6.38
CA GLY A 293 -6.75 -5.94 -6.01
C GLY A 293 -6.74 -4.97 -4.83
N ARG A 294 -5.59 -4.78 -4.16
CA ARG A 294 -5.41 -3.83 -3.05
C ARG A 294 -5.39 -2.38 -3.50
N ARG A 295 -5.09 -2.13 -4.78
CA ARG A 295 -5.07 -0.80 -5.40
C ARG A 295 -6.18 -0.71 -6.45
N LEU A 296 -7.23 0.04 -6.17
CA LEU A 296 -8.29 0.35 -7.12
C LEU A 296 -8.07 1.73 -7.73
N THR A 297 -8.14 1.81 -9.05
CA THR A 297 -8.04 3.04 -9.84
C THR A 297 -9.30 3.23 -10.67
N GLY A 298 -9.72 4.49 -10.81
CA GLY A 298 -10.98 4.84 -11.46
C GLY A 298 -10.89 4.55 -12.94
N SER A 299 -11.95 3.98 -13.50
CA SER A 299 -12.10 3.84 -14.95
C SER A 299 -13.32 4.66 -15.35
N SER A 300 -13.29 5.31 -16.52
CA SER A 300 -14.47 5.99 -17.02
C SER A 300 -15.50 4.96 -17.47
N ASN A 301 -16.28 4.43 -16.54
CA ASN A 301 -17.20 3.35 -16.80
C ASN A 301 -18.61 3.65 -16.28
N LEU A 302 -19.58 3.13 -17.03
CA LEU A 302 -21.00 3.41 -16.84
C LEU A 302 -21.49 3.00 -15.45
N LEU A 303 -20.98 1.90 -14.89
CA LEU A 303 -21.46 1.36 -13.62
C LEU A 303 -20.94 2.16 -12.42
N GLU A 304 -19.70 2.66 -12.48
CA GLU A 304 -19.16 3.59 -11.48
C GLU A 304 -20.01 4.87 -11.42
N ASP A 305 -20.35 5.42 -12.59
CA ASP A 305 -21.10 6.67 -12.72
C ASP A 305 -22.58 6.51 -12.30
N THR A 306 -23.19 5.36 -12.59
CA THR A 306 -24.63 5.15 -12.42
C THR A 306 -25.04 4.32 -11.21
N ALA A 307 -24.21 3.40 -10.72
CA ALA A 307 -24.55 2.53 -9.60
C ALA A 307 -23.75 2.86 -8.32
N PHE A 308 -22.51 3.32 -8.44
CA PHE A 308 -21.65 3.63 -7.29
C PHE A 308 -21.62 5.12 -6.91
N GLY A 309 -22.51 5.93 -7.51
CA GLY A 309 -22.74 7.31 -7.09
C GLY A 309 -21.59 8.27 -7.37
N VAL A 310 -20.76 7.98 -8.39
CA VAL A 310 -19.74 8.91 -8.88
C VAL A 310 -20.41 9.96 -9.75
N SER A 311 -20.60 11.16 -9.18
CA SER A 311 -21.25 12.28 -9.88
C SER A 311 -20.26 13.22 -10.55
N GLN A 312 -18.99 13.16 -10.17
CA GLN A 312 -17.96 14.07 -10.65
C GLN A 312 -16.69 13.31 -10.97
N ARG A 313 -16.10 13.60 -12.11
CA ARG A 313 -14.84 13.02 -12.54
C ARG A 313 -13.82 14.08 -12.87
N VAL A 314 -12.69 14.02 -12.17
CA VAL A 314 -11.53 14.87 -12.42
C VAL A 314 -10.61 14.18 -13.42
N THR A 315 -10.46 14.80 -14.59
CA THR A 315 -9.55 14.36 -15.65
C THR A 315 -8.45 15.40 -15.85
N TRP A 316 -7.20 14.95 -15.92
CA TRP A 316 -6.05 15.81 -16.21
C TRP A 316 -5.54 15.53 -17.61
N ARG A 317 -5.46 16.56 -18.46
CA ARG A 317 -4.97 16.44 -19.83
C ARG A 317 -4.20 17.69 -20.24
N ALA A 318 -2.97 17.52 -20.73
CA ALA A 318 -2.11 18.60 -21.23
C ALA A 318 -1.96 19.80 -20.26
N GLY A 319 -1.73 19.52 -18.97
CA GLY A 319 -1.58 20.56 -17.93
C GLY A 319 -2.89 21.25 -17.51
N ARG A 320 -4.04 20.83 -18.04
CA ARG A 320 -5.36 21.36 -17.70
C ARG A 320 -6.22 20.33 -16.98
N THR A 321 -7.07 20.82 -16.08
CA THR A 321 -8.05 19.98 -15.37
C THR A 321 -9.43 20.16 -15.97
N PHE A 322 -10.12 19.04 -16.17
CA PHE A 322 -11.51 18.97 -16.61
C PHE A 322 -12.31 18.27 -15.53
N THR A 323 -13.47 18.83 -15.17
CA THR A 323 -14.43 18.14 -14.31
C THR A 323 -15.62 17.77 -15.17
N VAL A 324 -15.91 16.48 -15.29
CA VAL A 324 -17.12 15.99 -15.94
C VAL A 324 -18.14 15.72 -14.84
N GLN A 325 -19.29 16.38 -14.91
CA GLN A 325 -20.43 16.07 -14.06
C GLN A 325 -21.30 15.02 -14.73
N HIS A 326 -21.61 13.97 -13.99
CA HIS A 326 -22.60 12.95 -14.34
C HIS A 326 -23.81 13.14 -13.43
N PRO A 327 -25.04 12.82 -13.87
CA PRO A 327 -26.20 12.77 -12.99
C PRO A 327 -25.91 11.71 -11.92
N GLY A 328 -25.44 12.17 -10.76
CA GLY A 328 -25.05 11.34 -9.64
C GLY A 328 -26.25 10.58 -9.12
N VAL A 329 -26.09 9.29 -8.92
CA VAL A 329 -27.17 8.43 -8.44
C VAL A 329 -26.96 8.07 -6.98
N THR A 330 -28.06 7.76 -6.29
CA THR A 330 -28.06 7.31 -4.89
C THR A 330 -27.34 5.97 -4.73
N LEU A 331 -26.48 5.89 -3.71
CA LEU A 331 -25.78 4.69 -3.26
C LEU A 331 -26.73 3.56 -2.85
N ALA A 332 -27.95 3.90 -2.44
CA ALA A 332 -28.97 2.94 -2.01
C ALA A 332 -30.23 3.04 -2.88
N ARG A 333 -30.93 1.92 -3.03
CA ARG A 333 -32.11 1.79 -3.88
C ARG A 333 -33.12 0.80 -3.31
N TRP A 334 -34.39 1.08 -3.53
CA TRP A 334 -35.49 0.14 -3.26
C TRP A 334 -35.73 -0.75 -4.48
N VAL A 335 -35.63 -2.06 -4.28
CA VAL A 335 -35.83 -3.08 -5.31
C VAL A 335 -36.88 -4.08 -4.82
N PRO A 336 -37.87 -4.48 -5.65
CA PRO A 336 -38.78 -5.56 -5.31
C PRO A 336 -38.04 -6.82 -4.86
N SER A 337 -38.37 -7.40 -3.71
CA SER A 337 -37.62 -8.52 -3.13
C SER A 337 -37.55 -9.75 -4.05
N ALA A 338 -38.57 -9.97 -4.89
CA ALA A 338 -38.58 -11.04 -5.88
C ALA A 338 -37.39 -10.97 -6.86
N LEU A 339 -36.92 -9.77 -7.23
CA LEU A 339 -35.80 -9.58 -8.16
C LEU A 339 -34.43 -9.83 -7.51
N VAL A 340 -34.37 -9.80 -6.17
CA VAL A 340 -33.15 -10.08 -5.40
C VAL A 340 -32.99 -11.58 -5.16
N HIS A 341 -34.10 -12.32 -5.05
CA HIS A 341 -34.10 -13.76 -4.79
C HIS A 341 -34.03 -14.63 -6.05
N THR A 342 -34.16 -14.06 -7.24
CA THR A 342 -33.93 -14.81 -8.48
C THR A 342 -32.44 -15.19 -8.58
N PRO A 343 -32.07 -16.48 -8.69
CA PRO A 343 -30.69 -16.88 -8.91
C PRO A 343 -30.28 -16.45 -10.32
N THR A 344 -29.64 -15.29 -10.44
CA THR A 344 -29.23 -14.76 -11.74
C THR A 344 -27.71 -14.80 -11.91
N ALA A 345 -27.33 -15.49 -12.98
CA ALA A 345 -26.01 -15.66 -13.58
C ALA A 345 -25.09 -16.73 -12.95
N THR A 346 -24.69 -17.65 -13.84
CA THR A 346 -23.58 -18.59 -13.66
C THR A 346 -22.31 -17.86 -13.24
N ALA A 347 -21.60 -18.41 -12.26
CA ALA A 347 -20.26 -17.97 -11.91
C ALA A 347 -19.39 -17.88 -13.18
N GLY A 348 -18.85 -16.69 -13.48
CA GLY A 348 -17.96 -16.47 -14.62
C GLY A 348 -18.51 -15.59 -15.75
N ASP A 349 -19.74 -15.09 -15.67
CA ASP A 349 -20.26 -14.10 -16.63
C ASP A 349 -19.87 -12.66 -16.25
N PRO A 350 -18.95 -12.00 -16.98
CA PRO A 350 -18.49 -10.66 -16.66
C PRO A 350 -19.53 -9.56 -16.91
N LEU A 351 -20.63 -9.86 -17.63
CA LEU A 351 -21.73 -8.92 -17.86
C LEU A 351 -22.87 -9.05 -16.84
N ALA A 352 -22.83 -10.07 -15.96
CA ALA A 352 -23.91 -10.36 -15.01
C ALA A 352 -24.29 -9.14 -14.15
N LEU A 353 -23.30 -8.51 -13.52
CA LEU A 353 -23.50 -7.33 -12.67
C LEU A 353 -24.08 -6.14 -13.46
N TYR A 354 -23.61 -5.93 -14.69
CA TYR A 354 -24.13 -4.88 -15.56
C TYR A 354 -25.57 -5.13 -15.97
N SER A 355 -25.90 -6.34 -16.42
CA SER A 355 -27.28 -6.69 -16.79
C SER A 355 -28.23 -6.58 -15.60
N ALA A 356 -27.78 -6.98 -14.41
CA ALA A 356 -28.60 -6.93 -13.20
C ALA A 356 -28.90 -5.49 -12.76
N LEU A 357 -27.89 -4.60 -12.78
CA LEU A 357 -28.05 -3.24 -12.25
C LEU A 357 -28.56 -2.23 -13.27
N LEU A 358 -28.23 -2.41 -14.54
CA LEU A 358 -28.49 -1.45 -15.62
C LEU A 358 -29.58 -1.90 -16.59
N GLN A 359 -30.37 -2.94 -16.22
CA GLN A 359 -31.47 -3.50 -17.02
C GLN A 359 -31.11 -3.62 -18.51
N LEU A 360 -29.88 -4.04 -18.79
CA LEU A 360 -29.34 -4.02 -20.15
C LEU A 360 -29.97 -5.14 -20.97
N PRO A 361 -30.62 -4.84 -22.12
CA PRO A 361 -30.96 -5.88 -23.07
C PRO A 361 -29.66 -6.49 -23.60
N ARG A 362 -29.44 -7.79 -23.33
CA ARG A 362 -28.31 -8.51 -23.92
C ARG A 362 -28.60 -8.76 -25.39
N ARG A 363 -28.18 -7.84 -26.25
CA ARG A 363 -28.09 -8.10 -27.68
C ARG A 363 -26.66 -8.50 -28.01
N GLN A 364 -26.50 -9.74 -28.49
CA GLN A 364 -25.22 -10.17 -29.03
C GLN A 364 -24.86 -9.25 -30.21
N PRO A 365 -23.63 -8.70 -30.24
CA PRO A 365 -23.17 -7.94 -31.38
C PRO A 365 -23.12 -8.84 -32.63
N ASP A 366 -23.34 -8.26 -33.81
CA ASP A 366 -22.98 -8.91 -35.08
C ASP A 366 -21.45 -9.00 -35.12
N LEU A 367 -20.90 -10.22 -34.97
CA LEU A 367 -19.47 -10.49 -34.91
C LEU A 367 -18.99 -11.06 -36.25
N GLN A 368 -18.26 -10.25 -37.01
CA GLN A 368 -17.51 -10.76 -38.16
C GLN A 368 -16.05 -10.98 -37.75
N HIS A 369 -15.59 -12.23 -37.85
CA HIS A 369 -14.23 -12.63 -37.53
C HIS A 369 -13.27 -12.15 -38.64
N GLY A 370 -12.30 -11.32 -38.27
CA GLY A 370 -11.14 -11.03 -39.12
C GLY A 370 -10.08 -12.13 -39.05
N SER A 371 -9.20 -12.20 -40.04
CA SER A 371 -8.05 -13.12 -40.06
C SER A 371 -7.15 -12.97 -38.81
N GLY A 372 -6.53 -14.08 -38.35
CA GLY A 372 -5.56 -14.06 -37.23
C GLY A 372 -5.77 -15.09 -36.10
N ALA A 373 -6.65 -16.07 -36.27
CA ALA A 373 -7.10 -17.01 -35.22
C ALA A 373 -5.99 -17.84 -34.52
N LEU A 374 -4.74 -17.82 -35.00
CA LEU A 374 -3.66 -18.69 -34.52
C LEU A 374 -2.53 -18.01 -33.73
N PHE A 375 -2.49 -16.67 -33.59
CA PHE A 375 -1.44 -15.94 -32.85
C PHE A 375 -2.03 -14.71 -32.10
N PRO A 376 -1.30 -13.94 -31.26
CA PRO A 376 -1.85 -13.34 -30.02
C PRO A 376 -2.88 -12.22 -30.22
N THR A 377 -3.26 -11.84 -31.43
CA THR A 377 -4.23 -10.77 -31.69
C THR A 377 -5.41 -11.28 -32.51
N ALA A 378 -6.63 -11.06 -32.02
CA ALA A 378 -7.88 -11.32 -32.73
C ALA A 378 -8.59 -10.01 -33.06
N ARG A 379 -9.09 -9.86 -34.29
CA ARG A 379 -9.81 -8.68 -34.78
C ARG A 379 -11.27 -8.99 -35.02
N PHE A 380 -12.15 -8.15 -34.50
CA PHE A 380 -13.60 -8.25 -34.63
C PHE A 380 -14.17 -6.99 -35.27
N SER A 381 -15.08 -7.15 -36.23
CA SER A 381 -15.97 -6.06 -36.65
C SER A 381 -17.29 -6.20 -35.89
N VAL A 382 -17.71 -5.15 -35.20
CA VAL A 382 -18.89 -5.13 -34.33
C VAL A 382 -19.88 -4.05 -34.76
N GLY A 383 -21.12 -4.45 -35.03
CA GLY A 383 -22.24 -3.54 -35.27
C GLY A 383 -23.23 -3.49 -34.09
N CYS A 384 -23.67 -2.29 -33.70
CA CYS A 384 -24.78 -2.10 -32.76
C CYS A 384 -25.97 -1.37 -33.40
N PRO A 385 -27.20 -1.58 -32.90
CA PRO A 385 -28.37 -0.85 -33.37
C PRO A 385 -28.24 0.67 -33.19
N VAL A 386 -28.95 1.42 -34.04
CA VAL A 386 -29.04 2.88 -33.98
C VAL A 386 -29.37 3.37 -32.56
N GLY A 387 -28.58 4.32 -32.05
CA GLY A 387 -28.76 4.90 -30.70
C GLY A 387 -28.18 4.06 -29.55
N SER A 388 -27.47 2.98 -29.86
CA SER A 388 -26.81 2.11 -28.86
C SER A 388 -25.30 2.29 -28.85
N GLY A 389 -24.69 2.21 -27.68
CA GLY A 389 -23.25 2.00 -27.50
C GLY A 389 -22.88 0.52 -27.45
N LEU A 390 -21.64 0.21 -27.83
CA LEU A 390 -21.00 -1.08 -27.61
C LEU A 390 -20.29 -1.08 -26.24
N LEU A 391 -20.76 -1.93 -25.33
CA LEU A 391 -20.12 -2.21 -24.05
C LEU A 391 -19.17 -3.40 -24.21
N VAL A 392 -17.88 -3.20 -23.95
CA VAL A 392 -16.86 -4.27 -24.00
C VAL A 392 -16.27 -4.47 -22.61
N VAL A 393 -16.68 -5.52 -21.91
CA VAL A 393 -16.15 -5.91 -20.60
C VAL A 393 -15.00 -6.87 -20.78
N ASN A 394 -13.78 -6.39 -20.55
CA ASN A 394 -12.60 -7.23 -20.49
C ASN A 394 -12.25 -7.55 -19.02
N ALA A 395 -12.66 -8.73 -18.57
CA ALA A 395 -12.30 -9.26 -17.26
C ALA A 395 -10.93 -9.99 -17.25
N THR A 396 -10.11 -9.81 -18.29
CA THR A 396 -8.81 -10.50 -18.44
C THR A 396 -7.65 -9.52 -18.64
N THR A 397 -6.42 -10.01 -18.58
CA THR A 397 -5.19 -9.24 -18.87
C THR A 397 -4.97 -8.97 -20.36
N SER A 398 -5.97 -9.21 -21.21
CA SER A 398 -5.89 -8.89 -22.64
C SER A 398 -5.84 -7.37 -22.83
N ARG A 399 -5.09 -6.90 -23.83
CA ARG A 399 -5.21 -5.52 -24.31
C ARG A 399 -6.33 -5.48 -25.33
N VAL A 400 -7.32 -4.63 -25.11
CA VAL A 400 -8.41 -4.37 -26.03
C VAL A 400 -8.27 -2.96 -26.55
N THR A 401 -8.10 -2.82 -27.86
CA THR A 401 -8.14 -1.54 -28.56
C THR A 401 -9.37 -1.52 -29.45
N ALA A 402 -10.12 -0.44 -29.42
CA ALA A 402 -11.21 -0.25 -30.35
C ALA A 402 -11.03 1.03 -31.15
N LYS A 403 -11.28 0.89 -32.45
CA LYS A 403 -11.23 1.95 -33.43
C LYS A 403 -12.60 2.08 -34.05
N VAL A 404 -13.13 3.30 -34.03
CA VAL A 404 -14.37 3.67 -34.69
C VAL A 404 -14.05 4.76 -35.69
N ALA A 405 -14.59 4.67 -36.90
CA ALA A 405 -14.36 5.69 -37.93
C ALA A 405 -14.78 7.08 -37.39
N GLY A 406 -13.87 8.06 -37.49
CA GLY A 406 -14.10 9.43 -37.01
C GLY A 406 -13.94 9.64 -35.50
N GLN A 407 -13.54 8.63 -34.72
CA GLN A 407 -13.25 8.76 -33.30
C GLN A 407 -11.77 8.44 -32.99
N ALA A 408 -11.26 8.99 -31.88
CA ALA A 408 -9.95 8.61 -31.37
C ALA A 408 -9.95 7.14 -30.95
N THR A 409 -8.90 6.40 -31.30
CA THR A 409 -8.71 5.02 -30.86
C THR A 409 -8.72 4.96 -29.33
N GLN A 410 -9.57 4.12 -28.79
CA GLN A 410 -9.61 3.86 -27.35
C GLN A 410 -8.90 2.54 -27.05
N SER A 411 -8.23 2.47 -25.91
CA SER A 411 -7.47 1.31 -25.49
C SER A 411 -7.74 1.03 -24.03
N SER A 412 -7.83 -0.25 -23.67
CA SER A 412 -7.76 -0.72 -22.30
C SER A 412 -6.41 -0.29 -21.71
N ALA A 413 -6.38 0.79 -20.94
CA ALA A 413 -5.17 1.48 -20.52
C ALA A 413 -4.49 0.79 -19.33
N ASP A 414 -3.79 -0.32 -19.56
CA ASP A 414 -2.76 -0.98 -18.72
C ASP A 414 -2.89 -2.53 -18.85
N PRO A 415 -1.86 -3.24 -19.35
CA PRO A 415 -1.88 -4.70 -19.50
C PRO A 415 -2.03 -5.48 -18.18
N TRP A 416 -1.86 -4.83 -17.03
CA TRP A 416 -1.97 -5.45 -15.70
C TRP A 416 -3.36 -5.33 -15.08
N THR A 417 -4.26 -4.51 -15.62
CA THR A 417 -5.48 -4.10 -14.89
C THR A 417 -6.82 -4.42 -15.54
N GLY A 418 -6.86 -4.93 -16.79
CA GLY A 418 -8.07 -5.45 -17.48
C GLY A 418 -9.24 -4.45 -17.54
N HIS A 419 -9.53 -3.86 -18.70
CA HIS A 419 -10.47 -2.71 -18.74
C HIS A 419 -11.83 -3.02 -19.34
N LEU A 420 -12.87 -2.45 -18.73
CA LEU A 420 -14.12 -2.17 -19.43
C LEU A 420 -13.91 -0.99 -20.40
N LEU A 421 -14.14 -1.23 -21.69
CA LEU A 421 -14.18 -0.21 -22.72
C LEU A 421 -15.65 0.01 -23.13
N VAL A 422 -16.22 1.17 -22.77
CA VAL A 422 -17.56 1.58 -23.23
C VAL A 422 -17.41 2.48 -24.45
N LEU A 423 -17.83 1.99 -25.61
CA LEU A 423 -17.87 2.77 -26.85
C LEU A 423 -19.30 3.17 -27.11
N THR A 424 -19.54 4.44 -27.45
CA THR A 424 -20.85 4.84 -27.99
C THR A 424 -20.74 4.88 -29.51
N LEU A 425 -21.46 3.98 -30.19
CA LEU A 425 -21.52 3.93 -31.64
C LEU A 425 -22.64 4.87 -32.13
N SER A 426 -22.31 5.73 -33.08
CA SER A 426 -23.29 6.53 -33.81
C SER A 426 -24.10 5.63 -34.78
N PRO A 427 -25.30 6.04 -35.20
CA PRO A 427 -26.27 5.23 -35.97
C PRO A 427 -25.78 4.47 -37.22
N THR A 428 -24.60 4.80 -37.74
CA THR A 428 -24.05 4.29 -39.00
C THR A 428 -22.67 3.65 -38.88
N ALA A 429 -22.08 3.55 -37.68
CA ALA A 429 -20.69 3.16 -37.51
C ALA A 429 -20.51 1.74 -36.97
N ARG A 430 -19.72 0.91 -37.66
CA ARG A 430 -19.14 -0.33 -37.12
C ARG A 430 -17.89 0.01 -36.30
N ALA A 431 -17.68 -0.67 -35.18
CA ALA A 431 -16.42 -0.66 -34.44
C ALA A 431 -15.51 -1.78 -34.95
N GLU A 432 -14.23 -1.48 -35.15
CA GLU A 432 -13.18 -2.49 -35.21
C GLU A 432 -12.61 -2.65 -33.81
N VAL A 433 -12.70 -3.86 -33.26
CA VAL A 433 -12.18 -4.21 -31.94
C VAL A 433 -11.03 -5.19 -32.11
N ASP A 434 -9.83 -4.73 -31.77
CA ASP A 434 -8.60 -5.50 -31.75
C ASP A 434 -8.33 -5.98 -30.32
N VAL A 435 -8.21 -7.29 -30.14
CA VAL A 435 -7.96 -7.95 -28.86
C VAL A 435 -6.60 -8.64 -28.92
N THR A 436 -5.62 -8.10 -28.21
CA THR A 436 -4.30 -8.72 -28.04
C THR A 436 -4.22 -9.47 -26.71
N ARG A 437 -4.01 -10.78 -26.77
CA ARG A 437 -3.88 -11.69 -25.62
C ARG A 437 -2.41 -11.89 -25.26
N PRO A 438 -2.06 -11.92 -23.96
CA PRO A 438 -0.70 -12.23 -23.54
C PRO A 438 -0.34 -13.72 -23.73
N THR A 439 -1.32 -14.62 -23.72
CA THR A 439 -1.11 -16.08 -23.87
C THR A 439 -2.27 -16.74 -24.61
N ALA A 440 -1.99 -17.80 -25.37
CA ALA A 440 -3.02 -18.65 -25.97
C ALA A 440 -3.83 -19.33 -24.84
N GLY A 441 -5.12 -19.05 -24.73
CA GLY A 441 -6.00 -19.56 -23.67
C GLY A 441 -6.62 -18.49 -22.76
N THR A 442 -6.20 -17.24 -22.84
CA THR A 442 -6.90 -16.13 -22.17
C THR A 442 -8.30 -15.96 -22.75
N ALA A 443 -9.32 -15.86 -21.89
CA ALA A 443 -10.72 -15.70 -22.28
C ALA A 443 -10.94 -14.40 -23.08
N MET A 444 -11.87 -14.44 -24.02
CA MET A 444 -12.25 -13.26 -24.81
C MET A 444 -13.03 -12.25 -23.96
N PRO A 445 -12.94 -10.95 -24.26
CA PRO A 445 -13.80 -9.95 -23.62
C PRO A 445 -15.26 -10.19 -23.99
N ALA A 446 -16.17 -9.93 -23.05
CA ALA A 446 -17.60 -9.98 -23.31
C ALA A 446 -18.06 -8.67 -23.94
N MET A 447 -18.92 -8.76 -24.95
CA MET A 447 -19.39 -7.62 -25.73
C MET A 447 -20.92 -7.61 -25.81
N THR A 448 -21.56 -6.47 -25.57
CA THR A 448 -23.01 -6.30 -25.72
C THR A 448 -23.35 -4.88 -26.17
N CYS A 449 -24.42 -4.73 -26.94
CA CYS A 449 -24.96 -3.41 -27.24
C CYS A 449 -25.84 -2.92 -26.08
N THR A 450 -25.70 -1.66 -25.68
CA THR A 450 -26.44 -0.98 -24.60
C THR A 450 -26.93 0.37 -25.07
N THR A 451 -28.03 0.89 -24.51
CA THR A 451 -28.34 2.31 -24.68
C THR A 451 -27.31 3.18 -23.96
N THR A 452 -27.15 4.43 -24.39
CA THR A 452 -26.23 5.40 -23.77
C THR A 452 -26.68 5.90 -22.40
N ARG A 453 -27.95 5.64 -22.04
CA ARG A 453 -28.55 5.91 -20.74
C ARG A 453 -29.38 4.69 -20.32
N PRO A 454 -28.77 3.68 -19.67
CA PRO A 454 -29.52 2.51 -19.23
C PRO A 454 -30.53 2.89 -18.14
N ALA A 455 -31.68 2.22 -18.16
CA ALA A 455 -32.59 2.22 -17.03
C ALA A 455 -31.92 1.50 -15.86
N GLN A 456 -32.13 1.98 -14.65
CA GLN A 456 -31.47 1.40 -13.48
C GLN A 456 -32.45 0.52 -12.70
N LEU A 457 -31.92 -0.49 -12.02
CA LEU A 457 -32.71 -1.33 -11.14
C LEU A 457 -33.17 -0.54 -9.90
N GLY A 458 -34.47 -0.50 -9.66
CA GLY A 458 -35.05 0.06 -8.44
C GLY A 458 -35.13 1.59 -8.40
N GLN A 459 -35.74 2.08 -7.32
CA GLN A 459 -35.96 3.51 -7.07
C GLN A 459 -34.92 4.07 -6.09
N PRO A 460 -34.47 5.34 -6.24
CA PRO A 460 -33.54 5.96 -5.30
C PRO A 460 -33.99 5.88 -3.84
N ALA A 461 -33.07 5.54 -2.94
CA ALA A 461 -33.28 5.58 -1.49
C ALA A 461 -32.27 6.56 -0.88
N PRO A 462 -32.70 7.76 -0.45
CA PRO A 462 -31.83 8.70 0.25
C PRO A 462 -31.33 8.11 1.56
N ILE A 463 -30.02 8.14 1.79
CA ILE A 463 -29.39 7.65 3.02
C ILE A 463 -28.56 8.75 3.67
N GLN A 464 -28.50 8.74 4.98
CA GLN A 464 -27.46 9.44 5.73
C GLN A 464 -26.38 8.42 6.09
N HIS A 465 -25.10 8.79 5.95
CA HIS A 465 -24.01 7.85 6.19
C HIS A 465 -22.81 8.55 6.84
N ASP A 466 -22.02 7.76 7.56
CA ASP A 466 -20.74 8.16 8.13
C ASP A 466 -19.67 7.08 7.84
N ALA A 467 -18.53 7.15 8.52
CA ALA A 467 -17.44 6.20 8.34
C ALA A 467 -17.75 4.77 8.83
N THR A 468 -18.77 4.60 9.65
CA THR A 468 -19.10 3.36 10.38
C THR A 468 -20.46 2.78 10.02
N GLY A 469 -21.30 3.49 9.28
CA GLY A 469 -22.64 3.02 8.98
C GLY A 469 -23.49 3.96 8.15
N PHE A 470 -24.77 3.61 8.07
CA PHE A 470 -25.79 4.42 7.41
C PHE A 470 -27.15 4.27 8.08
N THR A 471 -27.99 5.28 7.86
CA THR A 471 -29.40 5.29 8.24
C THR A 471 -30.26 5.62 7.03
N VAL A 472 -31.44 5.01 6.96
CA VAL A 472 -32.42 5.24 5.90
C VAL A 472 -33.83 5.22 6.47
N GLN A 473 -34.67 6.14 6.01
CA GLN A 473 -36.09 6.10 6.32
C GLN A 473 -36.78 5.12 5.37
N VAL A 474 -37.45 4.12 5.93
CA VAL A 474 -38.24 3.12 5.19
C VAL A 474 -39.70 3.58 5.13
N PRO A 475 -40.20 3.99 3.95
CA PRO A 475 -41.61 4.31 3.78
C PRO A 475 -42.48 3.06 3.94
N ALA A 476 -43.71 3.23 4.45
CA ALA A 476 -44.66 2.11 4.58
C ALA A 476 -44.92 1.38 3.25
N ALA A 477 -45.01 2.12 2.15
CA ALA A 477 -45.18 1.59 0.80
C ALA A 477 -44.00 0.73 0.30
N ARG A 478 -42.85 0.75 0.99
CA ARG A 478 -41.63 0.02 0.64
C ARG A 478 -41.21 -0.97 1.73
N SER A 479 -42.08 -1.23 2.70
CA SER A 479 -41.81 -2.16 3.82
C SER A 479 -41.61 -3.61 3.36
N HIS A 480 -42.06 -3.95 2.16
CA HIS A 480 -41.87 -5.27 1.53
C HIS A 480 -40.81 -5.28 0.42
N ASP A 481 -40.14 -4.15 0.15
CA ASP A 481 -39.06 -4.07 -0.82
C ASP A 481 -37.71 -4.29 -0.14
N THR A 482 -36.73 -4.77 -0.91
CA THR A 482 -35.36 -4.92 -0.44
C THR A 482 -34.55 -3.65 -0.73
N LEU A 483 -33.83 -3.15 0.28
CA LEU A 483 -32.82 -2.11 0.10
C LEU A 483 -31.56 -2.74 -0.49
N LEU A 484 -31.14 -2.27 -1.67
CA LEU A 484 -29.87 -2.62 -2.31
C LEU A 484 -28.88 -1.47 -2.11
N LEU A 485 -27.70 -1.76 -1.56
CA LEU A 485 -26.65 -0.77 -1.32
C LEU A 485 -25.41 -1.05 -2.15
N ALA A 486 -24.83 -0.01 -2.75
CA ALA A 486 -23.61 -0.02 -3.55
C ALA A 486 -22.33 -0.23 -2.71
N THR A 487 -22.32 -1.25 -1.87
CA THR A 487 -21.18 -1.68 -1.03
C THR A 487 -21.11 -3.20 -0.97
N ALA A 488 -19.95 -3.74 -0.59
CA ALA A 488 -19.78 -5.18 -0.47
C ALA A 488 -20.65 -5.77 0.65
N ALA A 489 -21.35 -6.86 0.36
CA ALA A 489 -22.03 -7.69 1.34
C ALA A 489 -20.98 -8.49 2.13
N THR A 490 -20.85 -8.18 3.42
CA THR A 490 -19.95 -8.88 4.33
C THR A 490 -20.60 -9.04 5.71
N ASP A 491 -20.17 -10.03 6.49
CA ASP A 491 -20.75 -10.36 7.81
C ASP A 491 -20.53 -9.27 8.89
N GLU A 492 -19.68 -8.28 8.59
CA GLU A 492 -19.38 -7.12 9.42
C GLU A 492 -20.52 -6.10 9.47
N TRP A 493 -21.49 -6.20 8.56
CA TRP A 493 -22.68 -5.36 8.55
C TRP A 493 -23.74 -5.92 9.49
N SER A 494 -24.26 -5.06 10.36
CA SER A 494 -25.39 -5.35 11.24
C SER A 494 -26.45 -4.27 11.09
N CYS A 495 -27.70 -4.67 10.87
CA CYS A 495 -28.81 -3.76 10.64
C CYS A 495 -29.94 -3.97 11.67
N GLN A 496 -30.63 -2.89 12.01
CA GLN A 496 -31.72 -2.87 12.98
C GLN A 496 -32.80 -1.86 12.58
N GLN A 497 -34.07 -2.26 12.74
CA GLN A 497 -35.22 -1.37 12.58
C GLN A 497 -35.50 -0.64 13.90
N SER A 498 -35.85 0.64 13.83
CA SER A 498 -36.33 1.40 14.99
C SER A 498 -37.52 0.69 15.66
N GLY A 499 -37.47 0.55 16.99
CA GLY A 499 -38.51 -0.13 17.78
C GLY A 499 -38.40 -1.65 17.83
N SER A 500 -37.50 -2.29 17.07
CA SER A 500 -37.24 -3.73 17.16
C SER A 500 -35.92 -4.01 17.90
N THR A 501 -35.92 -5.00 18.78
CA THR A 501 -34.69 -5.50 19.44
C THR A 501 -33.98 -6.56 18.61
N SER A 502 -34.64 -7.10 17.58
CA SER A 502 -34.09 -8.13 16.70
C SER A 502 -33.25 -7.51 15.58
N ARG A 503 -32.11 -8.14 15.28
CA ARG A 503 -31.31 -7.78 14.11
C ARG A 503 -32.01 -8.22 12.83
N ILE A 504 -31.93 -7.38 11.82
CA ILE A 504 -32.38 -7.70 10.47
C ILE A 504 -31.31 -8.53 9.77
N SER A 505 -31.73 -9.59 9.08
CA SER A 505 -30.85 -10.38 8.21
C SER A 505 -30.38 -9.53 7.02
N THR A 506 -29.08 -9.43 6.84
CA THR A 506 -28.46 -8.91 5.63
C THR A 506 -28.34 -10.04 4.60
N GLY A 507 -28.39 -9.69 3.32
CA GLY A 507 -28.21 -10.60 2.21
C GLY A 507 -27.18 -10.08 1.21
N SER A 508 -27.04 -10.80 0.11
CA SER A 508 -26.16 -10.39 -1.00
C SER A 508 -26.87 -10.52 -2.35
N PHE A 509 -26.69 -9.51 -3.20
CA PHE A 509 -27.09 -9.53 -4.62
C PHE A 509 -25.89 -9.19 -5.49
N HIS A 510 -25.34 -10.16 -6.24
CA HIS A 510 -24.06 -9.98 -6.96
C HIS A 510 -22.94 -9.37 -6.08
N ARG A 511 -22.83 -9.83 -4.83
CA ARG A 511 -21.90 -9.33 -3.79
C ARG A 511 -22.19 -7.91 -3.26
N LEU A 512 -23.28 -7.28 -3.67
CA LEU A 512 -23.79 -6.04 -3.07
C LEU A 512 -24.62 -6.33 -1.83
N LEU A 513 -24.52 -5.47 -0.82
CA LEU A 513 -25.31 -5.59 0.40
C LEU A 513 -26.80 -5.40 0.11
N THR A 514 -27.61 -6.36 0.56
CA THR A 514 -29.06 -6.23 0.57
C THR A 514 -29.63 -6.29 1.99
N VAL A 515 -30.67 -5.51 2.25
CA VAL A 515 -31.35 -5.46 3.55
C VAL A 515 -32.85 -5.47 3.30
N ALA A 516 -33.54 -6.51 3.78
CA ALA A 516 -35.00 -6.58 3.76
C ALA A 516 -35.52 -5.95 5.07
N PRO A 517 -36.14 -4.76 5.04
CA PRO A 517 -36.68 -4.14 6.24
C PRO A 517 -37.85 -4.99 6.77
N GLY A 518 -37.97 -5.05 8.11
CA GLY A 518 -39.07 -5.78 8.76
C GLY A 518 -40.36 -4.96 8.89
N GLY A 519 -40.40 -3.75 8.31
CA GLY A 519 -41.50 -2.81 8.44
C GLY A 519 -41.12 -1.38 8.04
N ALA A 520 -42.05 -0.44 8.25
CA ALA A 520 -41.79 0.99 8.10
C ALA A 520 -40.93 1.54 9.26
N GLY A 521 -40.27 2.68 9.06
CA GLY A 521 -39.50 3.38 10.11
C GLY A 521 -38.03 3.58 9.77
N VAL A 522 -37.20 3.88 10.76
CA VAL A 522 -35.77 4.12 10.56
C VAL A 522 -35.01 2.80 10.56
N LEU A 523 -34.31 2.50 9.48
CA LEU A 523 -33.36 1.39 9.39
C LEU A 523 -31.94 1.91 9.64
N THR A 524 -31.27 1.37 10.64
CA THR A 524 -29.89 1.71 11.00
C THR A 524 -28.97 0.53 10.76
N CYS A 525 -27.89 0.74 10.00
CA CYS A 525 -26.90 -0.28 9.72
C CYS A 525 -25.50 0.20 10.16
N ARG A 526 -24.76 -0.67 10.85
CA ARG A 526 -23.40 -0.42 11.32
C ARG A 526 -22.44 -1.49 10.81
N PHE A 527 -21.28 -1.04 10.38
CA PHE A 527 -20.13 -1.85 10.01
C PHE A 527 -19.19 -1.98 11.21
N THR A 528 -18.98 -3.19 11.69
CA THR A 528 -18.03 -3.47 12.77
C THR A 528 -16.94 -4.40 12.24
N PRO A 529 -15.67 -3.94 12.15
CA PRO A 529 -14.58 -4.78 11.65
C PRO A 529 -14.45 -6.09 12.43
N ARG A 530 -14.13 -7.18 11.72
CA ARG A 530 -13.86 -8.47 12.34
C ARG A 530 -12.76 -8.35 13.39
N ALA A 531 -12.93 -9.08 14.49
CA ALA A 531 -11.99 -9.16 15.61
C ALA A 531 -11.71 -7.84 16.36
N PHE A 532 -12.40 -6.73 16.04
CA PHE A 532 -12.33 -5.51 16.84
C PHE A 532 -12.68 -5.76 18.32
N PRO A 533 -13.78 -6.45 18.67
CA PRO A 533 -14.09 -6.75 20.07
C PRO A 533 -13.01 -7.59 20.76
N SER A 534 -12.48 -8.59 20.05
CA SER A 534 -11.40 -9.45 20.56
C SER A 534 -10.11 -8.67 20.80
N GLY A 535 -9.76 -7.74 19.90
CA GLY A 535 -8.62 -6.85 20.07
C GLY A 535 -8.74 -5.97 21.31
N VAL A 536 -9.91 -5.37 21.51
CA VAL A 536 -10.19 -4.56 22.73
C VAL A 536 -10.03 -5.41 23.99
N LEU A 537 -10.59 -6.62 24.01
CA LEU A 537 -10.47 -7.53 25.14
C LEU A 537 -9.02 -7.88 25.47
N VAL A 538 -8.22 -8.26 24.47
CA VAL A 538 -6.80 -8.60 24.65
C VAL A 538 -6.01 -7.39 25.16
N SER A 539 -6.30 -6.19 24.65
CA SER A 539 -5.66 -4.96 25.13
C SER A 539 -5.99 -4.64 26.59
N LEU A 540 -7.25 -4.83 26.99
CA LEU A 540 -7.68 -4.64 28.39
C LEU A 540 -6.99 -5.64 29.32
N VAL A 541 -6.92 -6.92 28.94
CA VAL A 541 -6.21 -7.95 29.72
C VAL A 541 -4.71 -7.62 29.83
N ALA A 542 -4.08 -7.19 28.74
CA ALA A 542 -2.67 -6.81 28.75
C ALA A 542 -2.40 -5.55 29.62
N LEU A 543 -3.30 -4.57 29.60
CA LEU A 543 -3.25 -3.38 30.46
C LEU A 543 -3.36 -3.78 31.93
N LEU A 544 -4.32 -4.63 32.28
CA LEU A 544 -4.50 -5.12 33.65
C LEU A 544 -3.27 -5.89 34.14
N ALA A 545 -2.68 -6.75 33.30
CA ALA A 545 -1.45 -7.47 33.63
C ALA A 545 -0.26 -6.52 33.86
N TRP A 546 -0.12 -5.47 33.04
CA TRP A 546 0.93 -4.47 33.21
C TRP A 546 0.74 -3.62 34.48
N LEU A 547 -0.49 -3.21 34.78
CA LEU A 547 -0.79 -2.51 36.03
C LEU A 547 -0.53 -3.39 37.25
N ALA A 548 -0.82 -4.68 37.17
CA ALA A 548 -0.52 -5.64 38.23
C ALA A 548 1.00 -5.78 38.46
N THR A 549 1.81 -5.88 37.40
CA THR A 549 3.28 -5.97 37.55
C THR A 549 3.87 -4.69 38.15
N LEU A 550 3.37 -3.52 37.76
CA LEU A 550 3.74 -2.24 38.38
C LEU A 550 3.34 -2.17 39.85
N ALA A 551 2.11 -2.59 40.19
CA ALA A 551 1.65 -2.62 41.58
C ALA A 551 2.50 -3.56 42.45
N ILE A 552 2.88 -4.74 41.92
CA ILE A 552 3.78 -5.68 42.59
C ILE A 552 5.18 -5.07 42.76
N ALA A 553 5.74 -4.44 41.71
CA ALA A 553 7.04 -3.79 41.76
C ALA A 553 7.05 -2.63 42.78
N TRP A 554 5.99 -1.83 42.82
CA TRP A 554 5.82 -0.71 43.76
C TRP A 554 5.63 -1.19 45.21
N ARG A 555 4.87 -2.25 45.44
CA ARG A 555 4.77 -2.88 46.77
C ARG A 555 6.12 -3.43 47.23
N ARG A 556 6.89 -4.06 46.34
CA ARG A 556 8.23 -4.59 46.65
C ARG A 556 9.26 -3.49 46.89
N SER A 557 9.19 -2.35 46.20
CA SER A 557 10.10 -1.22 46.45
C SER A 557 9.74 -0.48 47.76
N SER A 558 8.46 -0.41 48.11
CA SER A 558 7.96 0.19 49.36
C SER A 558 8.24 -0.68 50.58
N ALA A 559 8.35 -2.00 50.41
CA ALA A 559 8.70 -2.96 51.45
C ALA A 559 10.21 -3.12 51.68
N ARG A 560 11.07 -2.47 50.88
CA ARG A 560 12.50 -2.40 51.19
C ARG A 560 12.68 -1.47 52.39
N PRO A 561 13.24 -1.94 53.52
CA PRO A 561 13.49 -1.07 54.66
C PRO A 561 14.42 0.06 54.21
N ARG A 562 14.00 1.31 54.45
CA ARG A 562 14.87 2.49 54.30
C ARG A 562 16.15 2.17 55.06
N TRP A 563 17.25 1.97 54.33
CA TRP A 563 18.58 1.83 54.90
C TRP A 563 18.76 2.95 55.93
N ARG A 564 18.89 2.57 57.20
CA ARG A 564 19.18 3.50 58.29
C ARG A 564 20.40 4.31 57.85
N ARG A 565 20.24 5.64 57.82
CA ARG A 565 21.37 6.56 57.66
C ARG A 565 22.44 6.15 58.69
N PRO A 566 23.73 6.01 58.30
CA PRO A 566 24.78 5.84 59.29
C PRO A 566 24.71 7.02 60.25
N ARG A 567 24.61 6.76 61.55
CA ARG A 567 24.81 7.79 62.56
C ARG A 567 26.23 8.32 62.35
N ALA A 568 26.36 9.60 62.02
CA ALA A 568 27.62 10.31 62.06
C ALA A 568 28.12 10.29 63.51
N GLY A 569 29.00 9.34 63.81
CA GLY A 569 29.69 9.20 65.09
C GLY A 569 31.14 9.63 64.92
N THR A 570 31.44 10.81 65.48
CA THR A 570 32.68 11.12 66.19
C THR A 570 34.01 10.99 65.42
N LEU A 571 34.43 12.11 64.80
CA LEU A 571 35.84 12.47 64.67
C LEU A 571 36.07 13.77 65.44
N LEU A 572 36.60 13.65 66.67
CA LEU A 572 37.16 14.75 67.45
C LEU A 572 38.32 14.20 68.28
N ARG A 573 39.52 14.78 68.04
CA ARG A 573 40.78 14.69 68.81
C ARG A 573 41.47 13.32 68.78
N SER A 574 42.78 13.19 68.56
CA SER A 574 43.93 14.07 68.82
C SER A 574 45.00 13.89 67.76
#